data_AF-A0AAE6W1L8-F1
#
_entry.id   AF-A0AAE6W1L8-F1
#
_cell.length_a   1.000
_cell.length_b   1.000
_cell.length_c   1.000
_cell.angle_alpha   90.00
_cell.angle_beta   90.00
_cell.angle_gamma   90.00
#
_symmetry.space_group_name_H-M   'P 1'
#
loop_
_entity.id
_entity.type
_entity.pdbx_description
1 polymer ?
#
loop_
_entity_poly.entity_id
_entity_poly.type
_entity_poly.pdbx_seq_one_letter_code
_entity_poly.pdbx_strand_id
1 'polypeptide(L)'
;MVHSGSWTQHKDIIKYVGFEKDWAVINRRTLVVLKTILKKLKDQDSSVRLDGLDGLTKLMLALEITATPQKEQIRALRLLIGQLYFFPSLYFKESKNMPFLSERMLRIGFFHASSFFDMGKEFYPLGIEAYKHLLKTHATHPSSQSHYVYWISWGYLQLKQYDEAIAWARKMPPCIGMTDAPARLEKWARQAKARQKKKKR
;
A
#
# COMPACT_ATOMS: atom_id res chain seq x y z
N MET A 1 -36.92 23.00 -10.62
CA MET A 1 -36.36 23.08 -9.26
C MET A 1 -35.61 21.79 -8.99
N VAL A 2 -34.28 21.83 -9.01
CA VAL A 2 -33.43 20.67 -8.72
C VAL A 2 -33.07 20.76 -7.25
N HIS A 3 -33.63 19.88 -6.42
CA HIS A 3 -33.30 19.84 -5.01
C HIS A 3 -31.82 19.48 -4.84
N SER A 4 -31.04 20.49 -4.48
CA SER A 4 -29.74 20.36 -3.84
C SER A 4 -29.94 19.63 -2.51
N GLY A 5 -29.87 18.31 -2.56
CA GLY A 5 -29.86 17.45 -1.39
C GLY A 5 -28.70 17.82 -0.49
N SER A 6 -29.05 18.44 0.64
CA SER A 6 -28.21 18.70 1.80
C SER A 6 -27.43 17.43 2.19
N TRP A 7 -26.12 17.47 2.01
CA TRP A 7 -25.16 16.43 2.32
C TRP A 7 -24.91 16.32 3.83
N THR A 8 -25.54 15.38 4.52
CA THR A 8 -25.31 15.18 5.97
C THR A 8 -24.97 13.75 6.43
N GLN A 9 -24.90 12.73 5.57
CA GLN A 9 -24.60 11.35 6.05
C GLN A 9 -23.79 10.48 5.09
N HIS A 10 -22.46 10.65 5.09
CA HIS A 10 -21.52 9.59 4.67
C HIS A 10 -21.13 8.71 5.86
N LYS A 11 -22.09 8.21 6.65
CA LYS A 11 -21.75 7.48 7.87
C LYS A 11 -21.08 6.12 7.61
N ASP A 12 -21.08 5.61 6.37
CA ASP A 12 -20.33 4.40 6.03
C ASP A 12 -19.89 4.34 4.54
N ILE A 13 -18.65 4.76 4.25
CA ILE A 13 -18.02 4.64 2.92
C ILE A 13 -18.02 3.20 2.42
N ILE A 14 -17.86 2.23 3.33
CA ILE A 14 -17.80 0.80 3.00
C ILE A 14 -19.15 0.36 2.45
N LYS A 15 -20.25 0.71 3.10
CA LYS A 15 -21.59 0.39 2.58
C LYS A 15 -21.92 1.11 1.27
N TYR A 16 -21.49 2.37 1.15
CA TYR A 16 -21.82 3.19 -0.01
C TYR A 16 -21.18 2.67 -1.31
N VAL A 17 -19.95 2.16 -1.23
CA VAL A 17 -19.21 1.67 -2.42
C VAL A 17 -19.15 0.14 -2.47
N GLY A 18 -18.85 -0.52 -1.35
CA GLY A 18 -18.37 -1.91 -1.31
C GLY A 18 -19.39 -3.01 -1.59
N PHE A 19 -20.69 -2.70 -1.55
CA PHE A 19 -21.75 -3.66 -1.87
C PHE A 19 -22.44 -3.39 -3.21
N GLU A 20 -21.99 -2.37 -3.94
CA GLU A 20 -22.48 -2.09 -5.28
C GLU A 20 -21.94 -3.11 -6.29
N LYS A 21 -22.72 -3.42 -7.32
CA LYS A 21 -22.34 -4.40 -8.35
C LYS A 21 -22.14 -3.74 -9.72
N ASP A 22 -22.78 -2.61 -9.96
CA ASP A 22 -22.66 -1.87 -11.21
C ASP A 22 -21.38 -1.01 -11.23
N TRP A 23 -20.52 -1.25 -12.23
CA TRP A 23 -19.26 -0.52 -12.40
C TRP A 23 -19.43 0.99 -12.57
N ALA A 24 -20.39 1.45 -13.37
CA ALA A 24 -20.61 2.87 -13.60
C ALA A 24 -21.03 3.57 -12.29
N VAL A 25 -21.85 2.89 -11.47
CA VAL A 25 -22.23 3.37 -10.15
C VAL A 25 -21.04 3.37 -9.20
N ILE A 26 -20.24 2.29 -9.14
CA ILE A 26 -19.02 2.19 -8.32
C ILE A 26 -18.07 3.35 -8.65
N ASN A 27 -17.75 3.55 -9.93
CA ASN A 27 -16.83 4.59 -10.38
C ASN A 27 -17.32 5.99 -9.97
N ARG A 28 -18.61 6.29 -10.23
CA ARG A 28 -19.22 7.57 -9.83
C ARG A 28 -19.17 7.78 -8.31
N ARG A 29 -19.53 6.76 -7.52
CA ARG A 29 -19.53 6.84 -6.05
C ARG A 29 -18.11 7.00 -5.50
N THR A 30 -17.14 6.28 -6.04
CA THR A 30 -15.72 6.41 -5.69
C THR A 30 -15.22 7.82 -5.96
N LEU A 31 -15.52 8.41 -7.11
CA LEU A 31 -15.13 9.80 -7.43
C LEU A 31 -15.72 10.81 -6.46
N VAL A 32 -17.00 10.64 -6.10
CA VAL A 32 -17.68 11.50 -5.11
C VAL A 32 -17.01 11.41 -3.74
N VAL A 33 -16.78 10.18 -3.25
CA VAL A 33 -16.12 9.96 -1.96
C VAL A 33 -14.69 10.51 -1.97
N LEU A 34 -13.93 10.25 -3.04
CA LEU A 34 -12.57 10.73 -3.19
C LEU A 34 -12.51 12.26 -3.16
N LYS A 35 -13.39 12.97 -3.87
CA LYS A 35 -13.45 14.45 -3.83
C LYS A 35 -13.64 14.98 -2.41
N THR A 36 -14.49 14.34 -1.61
CA THR A 36 -14.70 14.72 -0.20
C THR A 36 -13.45 14.45 0.64
N ILE A 37 -12.81 13.30 0.46
CA ILE A 37 -11.58 12.94 1.17
C ILE A 37 -10.42 13.89 0.82
N LEU A 38 -10.24 14.22 -0.46
CA LEU A 38 -9.15 15.10 -0.90
C LEU A 38 -9.25 16.51 -0.32
N LYS A 39 -10.46 17.00 -0.02
CA LYS A 39 -10.63 18.26 0.70
C LYS A 39 -10.07 18.16 2.12
N LYS A 40 -10.40 17.06 2.83
CA LYS A 40 -9.91 16.81 4.19
C LYS A 40 -8.39 16.64 4.25
N LEU A 41 -7.80 15.95 3.29
CA LEU A 41 -6.33 15.75 3.24
C LEU A 41 -5.55 17.05 3.00
N LYS A 42 -6.19 18.09 2.45
CA LYS A 42 -5.60 19.41 2.22
C LYS A 42 -5.89 20.41 3.35
N ASP A 43 -6.65 19.99 4.36
CA ASP A 43 -6.99 20.84 5.50
C ASP A 43 -5.74 21.19 6.30
N GLN A 44 -5.76 22.31 7.05
CA GLN A 44 -4.66 22.71 7.93
C GLN A 44 -4.74 22.03 9.29
N ASP A 45 -5.92 21.56 9.70
CA ASP A 45 -6.12 20.78 10.92
C ASP A 45 -5.69 19.31 10.73
N SER A 46 -4.79 18.86 11.59
CA SER A 46 -4.27 17.49 11.62
C SER A 46 -5.35 16.45 11.86
N SER A 47 -6.33 16.74 12.72
CA SER A 47 -7.44 15.83 13.01
C SER A 47 -8.30 15.60 11.77
N VAL A 48 -8.54 16.66 10.98
CA VAL A 48 -9.29 16.59 9.72
C VAL A 48 -8.51 15.81 8.67
N ARG A 49 -7.19 16.03 8.54
CA ARG A 49 -6.36 15.24 7.62
C ARG A 49 -6.36 13.75 7.97
N LEU A 50 -6.34 13.40 9.25
CA LEU A 50 -6.42 12.02 9.72
C LEU A 50 -7.76 11.36 9.42
N ASP A 51 -8.86 12.08 9.58
CA ASP A 51 -10.18 11.63 9.13
C ASP A 51 -10.23 11.44 7.60
N GLY A 52 -9.53 12.30 6.85
CA GLY A 52 -9.27 12.09 5.42
C GLY A 52 -8.53 10.78 5.13
N LEU A 53 -7.46 10.47 5.89
CA LEU A 53 -6.66 9.26 5.73
C LEU A 53 -7.45 7.99 6.09
N ASP A 54 -8.26 8.03 7.14
CA ASP A 54 -9.19 6.96 7.48
C ASP A 54 -10.25 6.77 6.37
N GLY A 55 -10.73 7.87 5.79
CA GLY A 55 -11.59 7.87 4.61
C GLY A 55 -10.96 7.16 3.41
N LEU A 56 -9.69 7.43 3.10
CA LEU A 56 -8.95 6.72 2.04
C LEU A 56 -8.89 5.22 2.33
N THR A 57 -8.61 4.85 3.58
CA THR A 57 -8.49 3.46 4.00
C THR A 57 -9.83 2.73 3.86
N LYS A 58 -10.94 3.36 4.27
CA LYS A 58 -12.29 2.84 4.09
C LYS A 58 -12.66 2.70 2.61
N LEU A 59 -12.30 3.66 1.77
CA LEU A 59 -12.56 3.60 0.33
C LEU A 59 -11.78 2.46 -0.33
N MET A 60 -10.49 2.30 -0.01
CA MET A 60 -9.67 1.19 -0.51
C MET A 60 -10.21 -0.17 -0.05
N LEU A 61 -10.68 -0.27 1.19
CA LEU A 61 -11.34 -1.47 1.70
C LEU A 61 -12.67 -1.74 0.99
N ALA A 62 -13.47 -0.70 0.76
CA ALA A 62 -14.74 -0.83 0.04
C ALA A 62 -14.51 -1.41 -1.36
N LEU A 63 -13.52 -0.90 -2.09
CA LEU A 63 -13.11 -1.42 -3.38
C LEU A 63 -12.65 -2.89 -3.28
N GLU A 64 -11.89 -3.25 -2.25
CA GLU A 64 -11.42 -4.63 -2.05
C GLU A 64 -12.56 -5.64 -1.86
N ILE A 65 -13.60 -5.28 -1.09
CA ILE A 65 -14.72 -6.18 -0.82
C ILE A 65 -15.78 -6.18 -1.94
N THR A 66 -15.64 -5.32 -2.94
CA THR A 66 -16.63 -5.20 -4.02
C THR A 66 -16.64 -6.46 -4.87
N ALA A 67 -17.71 -7.25 -4.77
CA ALA A 67 -17.87 -8.49 -5.50
C ALA A 67 -18.51 -8.22 -6.88
N THR A 68 -17.69 -7.78 -7.84
CA THR A 68 -18.09 -7.59 -9.25
C THR A 68 -17.23 -8.43 -10.21
N PRO A 69 -17.75 -8.80 -11.40
CA PRO A 69 -16.91 -9.32 -12.49
C PRO A 69 -15.80 -8.36 -12.94
N GLN A 70 -15.89 -7.06 -12.68
CA GLN A 70 -14.86 -6.05 -13.04
C GLN A 70 -13.67 -5.99 -12.04
N LYS A 71 -13.12 -7.14 -11.65
CA LYS A 71 -12.06 -7.24 -10.62
C LYS A 71 -10.80 -6.46 -11.00
N GLU A 72 -10.43 -6.45 -12.28
CA GLU A 72 -9.23 -5.77 -12.75
C GLU A 72 -9.36 -4.24 -12.70
N GLN A 73 -10.51 -3.70 -13.12
CA GLN A 73 -10.76 -2.25 -13.04
C GLN A 73 -10.76 -1.76 -11.59
N ILE A 74 -11.37 -2.54 -10.68
CA ILE A 74 -11.37 -2.22 -9.25
C ILE A 74 -9.96 -2.26 -8.67
N ARG A 75 -9.18 -3.28 -9.02
CA ARG A 75 -7.78 -3.39 -8.60
C ARG A 75 -6.97 -2.19 -9.11
N ALA A 76 -7.10 -1.83 -10.39
CA ALA A 76 -6.42 -0.67 -10.97
C ALA A 76 -6.80 0.62 -10.25
N LEU A 77 -8.10 0.84 -9.98
CA LEU A 77 -8.58 2.02 -9.26
C LEU A 77 -8.03 2.08 -7.82
N ARG A 78 -8.02 0.95 -7.12
CA ARG A 78 -7.45 0.83 -5.77
C ARG A 78 -5.95 1.10 -5.76
N LEU A 79 -5.22 0.63 -6.77
CA LEU A 79 -3.79 0.93 -6.96
C LEU A 79 -3.56 2.42 -7.23
N LEU A 80 -4.33 3.05 -8.13
CA LEU A 80 -4.20 4.48 -8.39
C LEU A 80 -4.46 5.31 -7.13
N ILE A 81 -5.52 4.99 -6.38
CA ILE A 81 -5.84 5.69 -5.13
C ILE A 81 -4.72 5.53 -4.10
N GLY A 82 -4.20 4.30 -3.95
CA GLY A 82 -3.12 4.01 -3.03
C GLY A 82 -1.87 4.83 -3.34
N GLN A 83 -1.42 4.77 -4.60
CA GLN A 83 -0.18 5.40 -5.05
C GLN A 83 -0.25 6.93 -5.02
N LEU A 84 -1.37 7.52 -5.47
CA LEU A 84 -1.48 8.97 -5.64
C LEU A 84 -1.90 9.70 -4.37
N TYR A 85 -2.61 9.04 -3.46
CA TYR A 85 -3.21 9.71 -2.30
C TYR A 85 -2.81 9.06 -0.98
N PHE A 86 -2.93 7.74 -0.84
CA PHE A 86 -2.67 7.09 0.46
C PHE A 86 -1.20 7.19 0.87
N PHE A 87 -0.27 6.70 0.05
CA PHE A 87 1.16 6.72 0.39
C PHE A 87 1.73 8.12 0.62
N PRO A 88 1.43 9.14 -0.21
CA PRO A 88 1.83 10.51 0.07
C PRO A 88 1.26 11.05 1.39
N SER A 89 0.02 10.69 1.74
CA SER A 89 -0.62 11.14 2.98
C SER A 89 0.00 10.54 4.25
N LEU A 90 0.72 9.41 4.14
CA LEU A 90 1.48 8.85 5.26
C LEU A 90 2.63 9.76 5.73
N TYR A 91 3.02 10.76 4.93
CA TYR A 91 4.11 11.69 5.22
C TYR A 91 3.68 13.04 5.77
N PHE A 92 2.39 13.25 6.04
CA PHE A 92 1.94 14.51 6.65
C PHE A 92 2.73 14.78 7.93
N LYS A 93 3.36 15.96 8.00
CA LYS A 93 4.31 16.35 9.07
C LYS A 93 3.67 16.28 10.46
N GLU A 94 2.35 16.40 10.53
CA GLU A 94 1.59 16.44 11.77
C GLU A 94 1.18 15.05 12.29
N SER A 95 1.49 13.98 11.52
CA SER A 95 1.47 12.59 12.01
C SER A 95 2.56 12.33 13.05
N LYS A 96 3.52 13.26 13.23
CA LYS A 96 4.65 13.13 14.17
C LYS A 96 4.23 12.94 15.63
N ASN A 97 3.03 13.36 15.99
CA ASN A 97 2.50 13.23 17.36
C ASN A 97 1.56 12.02 17.52
N MET A 98 1.32 11.25 16.44
CA MET A 98 0.55 10.02 16.54
C MET A 98 1.49 8.85 16.83
N PRO A 99 1.30 8.14 17.96
CA PRO A 99 2.18 7.04 18.33
C PRO A 99 2.05 5.84 17.37
N PHE A 100 0.95 5.72 16.60
CA PHE A 100 0.72 4.59 15.69
C PHE A 100 -0.34 4.86 14.62
N LEU A 101 -0.13 4.29 13.42
CA LEU A 101 -1.19 4.07 12.43
C LEU A 101 -2.06 2.89 12.87
N SER A 102 -3.34 2.89 12.49
CA SER A 102 -4.20 1.74 12.78
C SER A 102 -3.73 0.48 12.02
N GLU A 103 -3.91 -0.70 12.63
CA GLU A 103 -3.60 -1.99 11.98
C GLU A 103 -4.29 -2.13 10.61
N ARG A 104 -5.51 -1.60 10.49
CA ARG A 104 -6.27 -1.58 9.24
C ARG A 104 -5.54 -0.80 8.13
N MET A 105 -4.99 0.37 8.44
CA MET A 105 -4.23 1.18 7.49
C MET A 105 -2.97 0.43 7.02
N LEU A 106 -2.25 -0.19 7.95
CA LEU A 106 -1.06 -1.00 7.63
C LEU A 106 -1.42 -2.20 6.76
N ARG A 107 -2.53 -2.89 7.05
CA ARG A 107 -3.01 -4.02 6.26
C ARG A 107 -3.40 -3.61 4.84
N ILE A 108 -4.11 -2.49 4.68
CA ILE A 108 -4.46 -1.96 3.36
C ILE A 108 -3.21 -1.53 2.57
N GLY A 109 -2.25 -0.89 3.23
CA GLY A 109 -0.96 -0.55 2.65
C GLY A 109 -0.19 -1.79 2.19
N PHE A 110 -0.15 -2.83 3.02
CA PHE A 110 0.47 -4.12 2.68
C PHE A 110 -0.17 -4.75 1.45
N PHE A 111 -1.50 -4.84 1.41
CA PHE A 111 -2.21 -5.40 0.26
C PHE A 111 -1.99 -4.60 -1.02
N HIS A 112 -1.81 -3.28 -0.90
CA HIS A 112 -1.51 -2.44 -2.05
C HIS A 112 -0.10 -2.74 -2.57
N ALA A 113 0.89 -2.79 -1.68
CA ALA A 113 2.27 -3.10 -2.05
C ALA A 113 2.38 -4.50 -2.68
N SER A 114 1.72 -5.52 -2.10
CA SER A 114 1.72 -6.89 -2.64
C SER A 114 1.08 -6.97 -4.02
N SER A 115 0.03 -6.17 -4.27
CA SER A 115 -0.66 -6.15 -5.56
C SER A 115 0.26 -5.78 -6.72
N PHE A 116 1.30 -4.98 -6.52
CA PHE A 116 2.28 -4.70 -7.57
C PHE A 116 3.16 -5.92 -7.89
N PHE A 117 3.50 -6.74 -6.89
CA PHE A 117 4.25 -7.98 -7.13
C PHE A 117 3.41 -8.99 -7.91
N ASP A 118 2.12 -9.06 -7.62
CA ASP A 118 1.18 -9.94 -8.33
C ASP A 118 0.93 -9.50 -9.78
N MET A 119 1.27 -8.25 -10.17
CA MET A 119 1.14 -7.78 -11.56
C MET A 119 2.35 -8.15 -12.44
N GLY A 120 3.44 -8.62 -11.83
CA GLY A 120 4.64 -9.02 -12.54
C GLY A 120 5.83 -8.07 -12.38
N LYS A 121 6.98 -8.52 -12.88
CA LYS A 121 8.30 -7.94 -12.56
C LYS A 121 8.46 -6.48 -12.96
N GLU A 122 7.74 -6.02 -13.98
CA GLU A 122 7.76 -4.62 -14.42
C GLU A 122 7.19 -3.64 -13.37
N PHE A 123 6.30 -4.12 -12.49
CA PHE A 123 5.70 -3.32 -11.42
C PHE A 123 6.41 -3.44 -10.07
N TYR A 124 7.42 -4.33 -9.95
CA TYR A 124 8.15 -4.54 -8.69
C TYR A 124 8.76 -3.25 -8.12
N PRO A 125 9.30 -2.30 -8.93
CA PRO A 125 9.79 -1.04 -8.38
C PRO A 125 8.74 -0.26 -7.57
N LEU A 126 7.48 -0.25 -8.02
CA LEU A 126 6.38 0.41 -7.30
C LEU A 126 6.05 -0.32 -5.99
N GLY A 127 6.00 -1.66 -6.02
CA GLY A 127 5.80 -2.46 -4.81
C GLY A 127 6.91 -2.28 -3.78
N ILE A 128 8.17 -2.21 -4.24
CA ILE A 128 9.34 -1.94 -3.39
C ILE A 128 9.22 -0.57 -2.72
N GLU A 129 8.90 0.48 -3.47
CA GLU A 129 8.74 1.83 -2.91
C GLU A 129 7.56 1.89 -1.92
N ALA A 130 6.43 1.25 -2.24
CA ALA A 130 5.30 1.14 -1.33
C ALA A 130 5.70 0.48 0.01
N TYR A 131 6.42 -0.65 -0.02
CA TYR A 131 6.92 -1.28 1.22
C TYR A 131 7.91 -0.40 1.99
N LYS A 132 8.80 0.31 1.30
CA LYS A 132 9.70 1.28 1.95
C LYS A 132 8.93 2.42 2.62
N HIS A 133 7.85 2.87 2.00
CA HIS A 133 6.98 3.88 2.59
C HIS A 133 6.35 3.37 3.88
N LEU A 134 5.82 2.14 3.90
CA LEU A 134 5.29 1.51 5.12
C LEU A 134 6.35 1.38 6.21
N LEU A 135 7.57 0.97 5.87
CA LEU A 135 8.68 0.85 6.83
C LEU A 135 9.06 2.18 7.49
N LYS A 136 8.88 3.30 6.79
CA LYS A 136 9.17 4.64 7.32
C LYS A 136 8.08 5.16 8.26
N THR A 137 6.93 4.50 8.34
CA THR A 137 5.84 4.93 9.25
C THR A 137 6.11 4.52 10.70
N HIS A 138 5.82 5.41 11.64
CA HIS A 138 6.42 5.45 12.98
C HIS A 138 6.10 4.28 13.93
N ALA A 139 5.20 3.35 13.59
CA ALA A 139 4.96 2.16 14.41
C ALA A 139 4.43 0.99 13.57
N THR A 140 5.36 0.25 12.97
CA THR A 140 5.07 -1.10 12.45
C THR A 140 5.68 -2.13 13.38
N HIS A 141 4.91 -3.15 13.77
CA HIS A 141 5.41 -4.24 14.60
C HIS A 141 6.62 -4.92 13.92
N PRO A 142 7.64 -5.41 14.68
CA PRO A 142 8.82 -6.04 14.09
C PRO A 142 8.52 -7.16 13.08
N SER A 143 7.43 -7.91 13.27
CA SER A 143 6.98 -8.92 12.30
C SER A 143 6.54 -8.32 10.97
N SER A 144 5.76 -7.23 10.99
CA SER A 144 5.38 -6.49 9.78
C SER A 144 6.60 -5.90 9.09
N GLN A 145 7.54 -5.33 9.85
CA GLN A 145 8.80 -4.82 9.30
C GLN A 145 9.59 -5.91 8.59
N SER A 146 9.69 -7.09 9.21
CA SER A 146 10.39 -8.25 8.64
C SER A 146 9.76 -8.69 7.33
N HIS A 147 8.42 -8.74 7.26
CA HIS A 147 7.70 -9.00 6.01
C HIS A 147 7.98 -7.95 4.94
N TYR A 148 7.97 -6.66 5.27
CA TYR A 148 8.20 -5.60 4.29
C TYR A 148 9.65 -5.65 3.77
N VAL A 149 10.63 -5.82 4.66
CA VAL A 149 12.04 -5.95 4.28
C VAL A 149 12.27 -7.20 3.42
N TYR A 150 11.58 -8.30 3.72
CA TYR A 150 11.65 -9.51 2.89
C TYR A 150 11.20 -9.24 1.46
N TRP A 151 10.03 -8.64 1.27
CA TRP A 151 9.51 -8.35 -0.07
C TRP A 151 10.35 -7.32 -0.82
N ILE A 152 10.94 -6.34 -0.12
CA ILE A 152 11.89 -5.40 -0.73
C ILE A 152 13.13 -6.14 -1.23
N SER A 153 13.76 -6.94 -0.37
CA SER A 153 14.96 -7.71 -0.71
C SER A 153 14.70 -8.71 -1.84
N TRP A 154 13.57 -9.44 -1.78
CA TRP A 154 13.15 -10.36 -2.83
C TRP A 154 12.85 -9.64 -4.15
N GLY A 155 12.18 -8.49 -4.10
CA GLY A 155 11.92 -7.68 -5.29
C GLY A 155 13.22 -7.29 -6.00
N TYR A 156 14.19 -6.77 -5.26
CA TYR A 156 15.52 -6.46 -5.80
C TYR A 156 16.24 -7.68 -6.39
N LEU A 157 16.15 -8.84 -5.71
CA LEU A 157 16.70 -10.09 -6.22
C LEU A 157 16.10 -10.47 -7.58
N GLN A 158 14.78 -10.34 -7.73
CA GLN A 158 14.08 -10.65 -8.99
C GLN A 158 14.39 -9.68 -10.12
N LEU A 159 14.66 -8.42 -9.78
CA LEU A 159 15.14 -7.37 -10.70
C LEU A 159 16.63 -7.47 -11.03
N LYS A 160 17.33 -8.51 -10.52
CA LYS A 160 18.78 -8.72 -10.67
C LYS A 160 19.64 -7.60 -10.05
N GLN A 161 19.07 -6.82 -9.15
CA GLN A 161 19.74 -5.79 -8.35
C GLN A 161 20.27 -6.45 -7.07
N TYR A 162 21.32 -7.24 -7.24
CA TYR A 162 21.77 -8.18 -6.21
C TYR A 162 22.41 -7.51 -4.99
N ASP A 163 23.04 -6.35 -5.16
CA ASP A 163 23.68 -5.64 -4.05
C ASP A 163 22.64 -4.99 -3.13
N GLU A 164 21.58 -4.44 -3.73
CA GLU A 164 20.41 -3.92 -3.04
C GLU A 164 19.67 -5.04 -2.31
N ALA A 165 19.48 -6.19 -2.96
CA ALA A 165 18.86 -7.36 -2.33
C ALA A 165 19.60 -7.79 -1.06
N ILE A 166 20.94 -7.87 -1.11
CA ILE A 166 21.79 -8.21 0.05
C ILE A 166 21.70 -7.13 1.13
N ALA A 167 21.81 -5.85 0.74
CA ALA A 167 21.74 -4.74 1.68
C ALA A 167 20.41 -4.72 2.46
N TRP A 168 19.29 -5.02 1.79
CA TRP A 168 17.99 -5.13 2.43
C TRP A 168 17.83 -6.39 3.27
N ALA A 169 18.34 -7.54 2.82
CA ALA A 169 18.27 -8.78 3.61
C ALA A 169 18.93 -8.60 5.00
N ARG A 170 20.05 -7.89 5.06
CA ARG A 170 20.76 -7.60 6.32
C ARG A 170 20.04 -6.65 7.26
N LYS A 171 19.08 -5.86 6.76
CA LYS A 171 18.27 -4.94 7.57
C LYS A 171 17.03 -5.61 8.15
N MET A 172 16.80 -6.90 7.87
CA MET A 172 15.61 -7.61 8.34
C MET A 172 15.67 -7.78 9.86
N PRO A 173 14.69 -7.27 10.62
CA PRO A 173 14.62 -7.52 12.05
C PRO A 173 14.42 -9.01 12.36
N PRO A 174 14.84 -9.50 13.53
CA PRO A 174 14.49 -10.84 13.98
C PRO A 174 12.97 -11.01 14.09
N CYS A 175 12.42 -12.06 13.48
CA CYS A 175 11.01 -12.41 13.57
C CYS A 175 10.82 -13.92 13.60
N ILE A 176 9.99 -14.40 14.52
CA ILE A 176 9.58 -15.81 14.59
C ILE A 176 8.95 -16.20 13.25
N GLY A 177 9.33 -17.37 12.71
CA GLY A 177 8.89 -17.85 11.40
C GLY A 177 9.68 -17.32 10.20
N MET A 178 10.59 -16.35 10.40
CA MET A 178 11.44 -15.78 9.34
C MET A 178 12.93 -15.75 9.69
N THR A 179 13.36 -16.48 10.73
CA THR A 179 14.73 -16.45 11.26
C THR A 179 15.80 -16.72 10.18
N ASP A 180 15.52 -17.63 9.25
CA ASP A 180 16.48 -17.99 8.18
C ASP A 180 16.31 -17.16 6.90
N ALA A 181 15.23 -16.37 6.81
CA ALA A 181 14.91 -15.59 5.63
C ALA A 181 16.04 -14.62 5.19
N PRO A 182 16.67 -13.83 6.08
CA PRO A 182 17.72 -12.91 5.65
C PRO A 182 18.95 -13.64 5.09
N ALA A 183 19.42 -14.69 5.77
CA ALA A 183 20.56 -15.50 5.32
C ALA A 183 20.27 -16.18 3.98
N ARG A 184 19.04 -16.68 3.79
CA ARG A 184 18.60 -17.32 2.55
C ARG A 184 18.57 -16.35 1.37
N LEU A 185 18.00 -15.16 1.56
CA LEU A 185 17.97 -14.10 0.54
C LEU A 185 19.37 -13.64 0.16
N GLU A 186 20.26 -13.44 1.14
CA GLU A 186 21.66 -13.07 0.89
C GLU A 186 22.38 -14.17 0.10
N LYS A 187 22.21 -15.44 0.47
CA LYS A 187 22.80 -16.58 -0.25
C LYS A 187 22.32 -16.63 -1.70
N TRP A 188 21.02 -16.51 -1.95
CA TRP A 188 20.46 -16.49 -3.30
C TRP A 188 21.00 -15.34 -4.14
N ALA A 189 21.06 -14.13 -3.59
CA ALA A 189 21.59 -12.95 -4.28
C ALA A 189 23.08 -13.12 -4.64
N ARG A 190 23.92 -13.62 -3.71
CA ARG A 190 25.34 -13.88 -3.97
C ARG A 190 25.54 -14.93 -5.07
N GLN A 191 24.79 -16.03 -5.03
CA GLN A 191 24.85 -17.08 -6.04
C GLN A 191 24.41 -16.58 -7.42
N ALA A 192 23.32 -15.82 -7.48
CA ALA A 192 22.83 -15.24 -8.72
C ALA A 192 23.83 -14.23 -9.32
N LYS A 193 24.41 -13.36 -8.48
CA LYS A 193 25.47 -12.42 -8.88
C LYS A 193 26.69 -13.13 -9.47
N ALA A 194 27.15 -14.21 -8.83
CA ALA A 194 28.29 -14.99 -9.32
C ALA A 194 27.99 -15.65 -10.67
N ARG A 195 26.79 -16.21 -10.85
CA ARG A 195 26.33 -16.80 -12.13
C ARG A 195 26.25 -15.75 -13.24
N GLN A 196 25.76 -14.55 -12.94
CA GLN A 196 25.68 -13.45 -13.92
C GLN A 196 27.07 -13.00 -14.39
N LYS A 197 28.06 -12.92 -13.49
CA LYS A 197 29.45 -12.59 -13.85
C LYS A 197 30.07 -13.65 -14.77
N LYS A 198 29.81 -14.94 -14.51
CA LYS A 198 30.31 -16.04 -15.35
C LYS A 198 29.74 -16.02 -16.78
N LYS A 199 28.49 -15.59 -16.97
CA LYS A 199 27.86 -15.50 -18.32
C LYS A 199 28.33 -14.31 -19.16
N LYS A 200 28.99 -13.32 -18.56
CA LYS A 200 29.52 -12.13 -19.24
C LYS A 200 31.02 -12.27 -19.60
N ARG A 201 31.64 -13.37 -19.21
CA ARG A 201 32.99 -13.76 -19.61
C ARG A 201 32.86 -14.83 -20.69
#